data_AF-A0A7W0WT39-F1
#
_entry.id   AF-A0A7W0WT39-F1
#
_cell.length_a   1.000
_cell.length_b   1.000
_cell.length_c   1.000
_cell.angle_alpha   90.00
_cell.angle_beta   90.00
_cell.angle_gamma   90.00
#
_symmetry.space_group_name_H-M   'P 1'
#
loop_
_entity.id
_entity.type
_entity.pdbx_description
1 polymer ?
#
loop_
_entity_poly.entity_id
_entity_poly.type
_entity_poly.pdbx_seq_one_letter_code
_entity_poly.pdbx_strand_id
1 'polypeptide(L)' 'PDHPDFFLACGFVGHGFMMAPIVGKLYAEWLTGGTPHEIFSRYHLGRFTDGSGASHPKEDFNIG' A
#
# COMPACT_ATOMS: atom_id res chain seq x y z
N PRO A 1 -9.43 0.85 10.89
CA PRO A 1 -10.40 -0.22 11.28
C PRO A 1 -11.69 0.34 11.89
N ASP A 2 -11.65 1.51 12.55
CA ASP A 2 -12.82 2.15 13.16
C ASP A 2 -13.60 3.12 12.25
N HIS A 3 -13.18 3.27 10.99
CA HIS A 3 -13.82 4.14 10.00
C HIS A 3 -13.94 3.43 8.65
N PRO A 4 -15.15 2.99 8.23
CA PRO A 4 -15.34 2.15 7.04
C PRO A 4 -15.08 2.88 5.70
N ASP A 5 -15.07 4.21 5.68
CA ASP A 5 -14.83 5.03 4.47
C ASP A 5 -13.47 5.77 4.52
N PHE A 6 -12.56 5.34 5.40
CA PHE A 6 -11.25 5.94 5.53
C PHE A 6 -10.18 5.16 4.76
N PHE A 7 -9.58 5.84 3.77
CA PHE A 7 -8.59 5.28 2.87
C PHE A 7 -7.27 6.03 3.02
N LEU A 8 -6.17 5.27 3.06
CA LEU A 8 -4.83 5.82 3.22
C LEU A 8 -3.90 5.30 2.12
N ALA A 9 -3.22 6.22 1.45
CA ALA A 9 -2.17 5.95 0.48
C ALA A 9 -0.97 6.87 0.79
N CYS A 10 -0.07 6.40 1.65
CA CYS A 10 1.08 7.18 2.11
C CYS A 10 2.32 6.29 2.31
N GLY A 11 3.47 6.90 2.57
CA GLY A 11 4.71 6.15 2.86
C GLY A 11 5.48 5.69 1.63
N PHE A 12 5.41 6.45 0.52
CA PHE A 12 6.12 6.13 -0.73
C PHE A 12 7.61 6.50 -0.76
N VAL A 13 8.18 6.93 0.37
CA VAL A 13 9.64 7.16 0.58
C VAL A 13 10.32 7.86 -0.61
N GLY A 14 9.77 8.98 -1.09
CA GLY A 14 10.34 9.77 -2.19
C GLY A 14 10.01 9.31 -3.62
N HIS A 15 9.45 8.11 -3.80
CA HIS A 15 9.13 7.54 -5.12
C HIS A 15 7.63 7.63 -5.48
N GLY A 16 6.85 8.34 -4.66
CA GLY A 16 5.40 8.45 -4.80
C GLY A 16 4.96 9.00 -6.16
N PHE A 17 5.74 9.90 -6.78
CA PHE A 17 5.38 10.47 -8.08
C PHE A 17 5.42 9.43 -9.22
N MET A 18 6.45 8.59 -9.25
CA MET A 18 6.56 7.51 -10.24
C MET A 18 5.51 6.42 -10.01
N MET A 19 5.20 6.13 -8.74
CA MET A 19 4.24 5.10 -8.35
C MET A 19 2.78 5.58 -8.46
N ALA A 20 2.52 6.88 -8.46
CA ALA A 20 1.16 7.44 -8.42
C ALA A 20 0.24 6.92 -9.53
N PRO A 21 0.65 6.80 -10.82
CA PRO A 21 -0.26 6.32 -11.88
C PRO A 21 -0.72 4.88 -11.66
N ILE A 22 0.20 3.97 -11.32
CA ILE A 22 -0.12 2.56 -11.13
C ILE A 22 -0.85 2.33 -9.80
N VAL A 23 -0.41 2.96 -8.71
CA VAL A 23 -1.06 2.84 -7.40
C VAL A 23 -2.47 3.41 -7.47
N GLY A 24 -2.67 4.56 -8.12
CA GLY A 24 -3.99 5.17 -8.31
C GLY A 24 -4.95 4.27 -9.09
N LYS A 25 -4.48 3.63 -10.17
CA LYS A 25 -5.27 2.65 -10.93
C LYS A 25 -5.70 1.47 -10.06
N LEU A 26 -4.75 0.83 -9.36
CA LEU A 26 -5.04 -0.31 -8.49
C LEU A 26 -5.97 0.07 -7.34
N TYR A 27 -5.83 1.28 -6.81
CA TYR A 27 -6.70 1.80 -5.76
C TYR A 27 -8.12 2.02 -6.26
N ALA A 28 -8.28 2.60 -7.45
CA ALA A 28 -9.59 2.81 -8.06
C ALA A 28 -10.29 1.48 -8.37
N GLU A 29 -9.57 0.49 -8.93
CA GLU A 29 -10.10 -0.84 -9.18
C GLU A 29 -10.61 -1.49 -7.89
N TRP A 30 -9.83 -1.42 -6.81
CA TRP A 30 -10.24 -1.93 -5.51
C TRP A 30 -11.49 -1.21 -4.95
N LEU A 31 -11.53 0.12 -5.00
CA LEU A 31 -12.69 0.91 -4.55
C LEU A 31 -13.96 0.61 -5.34
N THR A 32 -13.85 0.26 -6.62
CA THR A 32 -14.99 -0.11 -7.48
C THR A 32 -15.47 -1.56 -7.31
N GLY A 33 -14.92 -2.30 -6.34
CA GLY A 33 -15.30 -3.69 -6.04
C GLY A 33 -14.46 -4.74 -6.76
N GLY A 34 -13.34 -4.33 -7.37
CA GLY A 34 -12.35 -5.25 -7.94
C GLY A 34 -11.53 -5.97 -6.86
N THR A 35 -10.86 -7.04 -7.26
CA THR A 35 -9.96 -7.79 -6.38
C THR A 35 -8.78 -6.92 -5.95
N PRO A 36 -8.50 -6.76 -4.65
CA PRO A 36 -7.36 -5.99 -4.18
C PRO A 36 -6.05 -6.62 -4.65
N HIS A 37 -5.14 -5.78 -5.15
CA HIS A 37 -3.79 -6.20 -5.47
C HIS A 37 -3.01 -6.55 -4.18
N GLU A 38 -2.09 -7.52 -4.27
CA GLU A 38 -1.28 -8.01 -3.14
C GLU A 38 -0.52 -6.92 -2.37
N ILE A 39 -0.23 -5.80 -3.05
CA ILE A 39 0.44 -4.63 -2.49
C ILE A 39 -0.35 -4.05 -1.30
N PHE A 40 -1.69 -4.07 -1.35
CA PHE A 40 -2.53 -3.53 -0.29
C PHE A 40 -2.56 -4.44 0.93
N SER A 41 -2.49 -5.75 0.73
CA SER A 41 -2.33 -6.73 1.81
C SER A 41 -0.94 -6.63 2.47
N ARG A 42 0.11 -6.38 1.68
CA ARG A 42 1.49 -6.29 2.17
C ARG A 42 1.80 -4.99 2.91
N TYR A 43 1.22 -3.87 2.47
CA TYR A 43 1.44 -2.53 3.06
C TYR A 43 0.28 -2.04 3.92
N HIS A 44 -0.58 -2.94 4.40
CA HIS A 44 -1.69 -2.58 5.29
C HIS A 44 -1.17 -1.97 6.61
N LEU A 45 -1.96 -1.05 7.19
CA LEU A 45 -1.56 -0.32 8.40
C LEU A 45 -1.33 -1.23 9.63
N GLY A 46 -2.10 -2.31 9.73
CA GLY A 46 -2.00 -3.31 10.81
C GLY A 46 -0.64 -3.99 10.91
N ARG A 47 0.18 -3.96 9.84
CA ARG A 47 1.50 -4.60 9.81
C ARG A 47 2.47 -4.10 10.86
N PHE A 48 2.27 -2.87 11.34
CA PHE A 48 3.08 -2.26 12.38
C PHE A 48 2.66 -2.67 13.79
N THR A 49 1.42 -3.15 13.95
CA THR A 49 0.86 -3.57 15.23
C THR A 49 0.87 -5.09 15.41
N ASP A 50 0.68 -5.85 14.33
CA ASP A 50 0.60 -7.32 14.38
C ASP A 50 1.93 -8.04 14.07
N GLY A 51 2.95 -7.30 13.65
CA GLY A 51 4.27 -7.84 13.34
C GLY A 51 4.37 -8.58 12.00
N SER A 52 3.30 -8.61 11.19
CA SER A 52 3.31 -9.23 9.84
C SER A 52 4.29 -8.54 8.89
N GLY A 53 4.64 -7.29 9.15
CA GLY A 53 5.67 -6.57 8.40
C GLY A 53 7.11 -6.98 8.73
N ALA A 54 7.36 -7.68 9.84
CA ALA A 54 8.71 -7.98 10.33
C ALA A 54 9.40 -9.13 9.57
N SER A 55 8.63 -10.00 8.91
CA SER A 55 9.16 -11.11 8.12
C SER A 55 9.51 -10.75 6.68
N HIS A 56 9.09 -9.58 6.20
CA HIS A 56 9.39 -9.14 4.84
C HIS A 56 10.74 -8.40 4.79
N PRO A 57 11.64 -8.76 3.85
CA PRO A 57 12.86 -8.00 3.61
C PRO A 57 12.50 -6.52 3.40
N LYS A 58 13.32 -5.64 3.99
CA LYS A 58 13.21 -4.20 3.77
C LYS A 58 13.47 -3.94 2.29
N GLU A 59 12.45 -3.55 1.55
CA GLU A 59 12.61 -3.25 0.13
C GLU A 59 13.15 -1.83 0.00
N ASP A 60 14.44 -1.77 -0.32
CA ASP A 60 15.09 -0.53 -0.73
C ASP A 60 14.66 -0.24 -2.17
N PHE A 61 13.67 0.63 -2.33
CA PHE A 61 13.33 1.26 -3.61
C PHE A 61 14.45 2.25 -4.01
N ASN A 62 15.68 1.76 -4.21
CA ASN A 62 16.78 2.55 -4.75
C ASN A 62 16.76 2.42 -6.27
N ILE A 63 16.27 3.46 -6.95
CA ILE A 63 16.49 3.63 -8.39
C ILE A 63 17.84 4.33 -8.54
N GLY A 64 18.88 3.54 -8.82
CA GLY A 64 20.17 4.03 -9.31
C GLY A 64 20.10 4.36 -10.79
#